data_AF-A0A2D3RGU5-F1
#
_entry.id   AF-A0A2D3RGU5-F1
#
_cell.length_a   1.000
_cell.length_b   1.000
_cell.length_c   1.000
_cell.angle_alpha   90.00
_cell.angle_beta   90.00
_cell.angle_gamma   90.00
#
_symmetry.space_group_name_H-M   'P 1'
#
loop_
_entity.id
_entity.type
_entity.pdbx_description
1 polymer ?
#
loop_
_entity_poly.entity_id
_entity_poly.type
_entity_poly.pdbx_seq_one_letter_code
_entity_poly.pdbx_strand_id
1 'polypeptide(L)'
;MLSVKRTLSALAVNTSGLALIELAYSLPILMGIGMYGAEIANVAMVRMRVNQISMHAADNASRIGEGSLLSEKKIYESDINDLFVGADRQAGKYIDIFEHGRVIISSLEKHSDGGQYIKWQRCKGKKVHQSSYGTAGANSASRPVNGMGPTGAKVTAPDGQAVIFVEISYDYQPLISSTFTSTRTITTRGAFNVRDRRDLTQIYNQTGSDPVANCNVYDGVN
;
A
#
# COMPACT_ATOMS: atom_id res chain seq x y z
N MET A 1 39.08 60.95 -25.81
CA MET A 1 38.38 60.06 -26.77
C MET A 1 39.03 58.68 -26.95
N LEU A 2 40.36 58.55 -27.10
CA LEU A 2 41.02 57.23 -27.30
C LEU A 2 40.87 56.25 -26.12
N SER A 3 40.96 56.73 -24.87
CA SER A 3 40.78 55.88 -23.67
C SER A 3 39.39 55.22 -23.63
N VAL A 4 38.35 55.98 -23.99
CA VAL A 4 36.96 55.51 -24.03
C VAL A 4 36.75 54.46 -25.13
N LYS A 5 37.38 54.63 -26.30
CA LYS A 5 37.34 53.60 -27.37
C LYS A 5 38.03 52.30 -26.94
N ARG A 6 39.13 52.39 -26.19
CA ARG A 6 39.89 51.23 -25.71
C ARG A 6 39.13 50.48 -24.61
N THR A 7 38.48 51.18 -23.69
CA THR A 7 37.64 50.55 -22.66
C THR A 7 36.39 49.92 -23.25
N LEU A 8 35.73 50.57 -24.23
CA LEU A 8 34.60 49.98 -24.97
C LEU A 8 35.01 48.72 -25.74
N SER A 9 36.16 48.73 -26.41
CA SER A 9 36.69 47.54 -27.09
C SER A 9 37.06 46.43 -26.12
N ALA A 10 37.62 46.76 -24.95
CA ALA A 10 37.96 45.77 -23.92
C ALA A 10 36.70 45.16 -23.29
N LEU A 11 35.63 45.93 -23.13
CA LEU A 11 34.33 45.45 -22.66
C LEU A 11 33.67 44.52 -23.70
N ALA A 12 33.75 44.86 -24.99
CA ALA A 12 33.18 44.05 -26.07
C ALA A 12 33.86 42.67 -26.24
N VAL A 13 35.11 42.51 -25.79
CA VAL A 13 35.88 41.25 -25.86
C VAL A 13 35.88 40.53 -24.51
N ASN A 14 35.24 41.08 -23.49
CA ASN A 14 35.24 40.49 -22.15
C ASN A 14 34.31 39.26 -22.08
N THR A 15 34.90 38.08 -21.90
CA THR A 15 34.20 36.79 -21.77
C THR A 15 34.16 36.28 -20.32
N SER A 16 34.73 37.03 -19.37
CA SER A 16 34.67 36.68 -17.94
C SER A 16 33.21 36.78 -17.47
N GLY A 17 32.65 35.64 -17.07
CA GLY A 17 31.25 35.51 -16.64
C GLY A 17 30.32 34.87 -17.66
N LEU A 18 30.77 34.60 -18.89
CA LEU A 18 29.97 33.89 -19.89
C LEU A 18 29.47 32.53 -19.36
N ALA A 19 30.37 31.73 -18.79
CA ALA A 19 30.04 30.44 -18.18
C ALA A 19 29.06 30.57 -17.00
N LEU A 20 29.10 31.67 -16.24
CA LEU A 20 28.18 31.93 -15.14
C LEU A 20 26.76 32.18 -15.68
N ILE A 21 26.65 32.93 -16.78
CA ILE A 21 25.36 33.26 -17.44
C ILE A 21 24.79 32.02 -18.13
N GLU A 22 25.62 31.25 -18.83
CA GLU A 22 25.22 29.97 -19.45
C GLU A 22 24.74 28.96 -18.40
N LEU A 23 25.44 28.87 -17.26
CA LEU A 23 24.97 28.07 -16.13
C LEU A 23 23.65 28.61 -15.58
N ALA A 24 23.51 29.92 -15.39
CA ALA A 24 22.29 30.51 -14.85
C ALA A 24 21.05 30.24 -15.72
N TYR A 25 21.20 30.20 -17.05
CA TYR A 25 20.10 29.85 -17.95
C TYR A 25 19.84 28.34 -18.06
N SER A 26 20.89 27.52 -17.99
CA SER A 26 20.74 26.05 -18.08
C SER A 26 20.25 25.42 -16.78
N LEU A 27 20.59 26.02 -15.63
CA LEU A 27 20.31 25.47 -14.30
C LEU A 27 18.81 25.24 -14.03
N PRO A 28 17.87 26.17 -14.31
CA PRO A 28 16.45 25.92 -14.07
C PRO A 28 15.91 24.73 -14.87
N ILE A 29 16.37 24.56 -16.11
CA ILE A 29 15.96 23.44 -16.97
C ILE A 29 16.52 22.13 -16.41
N LEU A 30 17.81 22.10 -16.08
CA LEU A 30 18.47 20.93 -15.50
C LEU A 30 17.86 20.52 -14.16
N MET A 31 17.55 21.51 -13.31
CA MET A 31 16.88 21.31 -12.02
C MET A 31 15.46 20.79 -12.21
N GLY A 32 14.68 21.34 -13.15
CA GLY A 32 13.33 20.87 -13.46
C GLY A 32 13.30 19.41 -13.90
N ILE A 33 14.21 19.01 -14.80
CA ILE A 33 14.35 17.61 -15.24
C ILE A 33 14.79 16.71 -14.09
N GLY A 34 15.76 17.16 -13.29
CA GLY A 34 16.27 16.40 -12.14
C GLY A 34 15.21 16.15 -11.08
N MET A 35 14.43 17.18 -10.72
CA MET A 35 13.32 17.06 -9.78
C MET A 35 12.22 16.15 -10.30
N TYR A 36 11.84 16.30 -11.58
CA TYR A 36 10.85 15.43 -12.19
C TYR A 36 11.29 13.97 -12.19
N GLY A 37 12.53 13.69 -12.60
CA GLY A 37 13.11 12.34 -12.57
C GLY A 37 13.14 11.75 -11.16
N ALA A 38 13.55 12.54 -10.16
CA ALA A 38 13.57 12.13 -8.76
C ALA A 38 12.16 11.81 -8.24
N GLU A 39 11.15 12.62 -8.57
CA GLU A 39 9.76 12.39 -8.15
C GLU A 39 9.20 11.11 -8.77
N ILE A 40 9.43 10.86 -10.07
CA ILE A 40 9.00 9.62 -10.74
C ILE A 40 9.69 8.40 -10.14
N ALA A 41 11.00 8.47 -9.89
CA ALA A 41 11.73 7.40 -9.22
C ALA A 41 11.16 7.13 -7.83
N ASN A 42 10.78 8.18 -7.09
CA ASN A 42 10.17 8.03 -5.78
C ASN A 42 8.80 7.34 -5.83
N VAL A 43 7.92 7.75 -6.75
CA VAL A 43 6.63 7.08 -6.97
C VAL A 43 6.83 5.59 -7.20
N ALA A 44 7.80 5.21 -8.04
CA ALA A 44 8.10 3.81 -8.33
C ALA A 44 8.57 3.06 -7.06
N MET A 45 9.48 3.66 -6.29
CA MET A 45 10.00 3.07 -5.04
C MET A 45 8.91 2.90 -3.98
N VAL A 46 8.07 3.91 -3.76
CA VAL A 46 6.94 3.84 -2.83
C VAL A 46 5.96 2.77 -3.28
N ARG A 47 5.62 2.72 -4.57
CA ARG A 47 4.72 1.69 -5.09
C ARG A 47 5.26 0.27 -4.89
N MET A 48 6.55 0.07 -5.12
CA MET A 48 7.20 -1.22 -4.86
C MET A 48 7.15 -1.61 -3.38
N ARG A 49 7.47 -0.68 -2.47
CA ARG A 49 7.43 -0.92 -1.02
C ARG A 49 6.01 -1.26 -0.54
N VAL A 50 5.02 -0.47 -0.94
CA VAL A 50 3.60 -0.71 -0.61
C VAL A 50 3.12 -2.06 -1.19
N ASN A 51 3.60 -2.43 -2.38
CA ASN A 51 3.29 -3.74 -2.96
C ASN A 51 3.92 -4.88 -2.16
N GLN A 52 5.19 -4.75 -1.75
CA GLN A 52 5.85 -5.74 -0.90
C GLN A 52 5.10 -5.92 0.43
N ILE A 53 4.70 -4.84 1.09
CA ILE A 53 3.91 -4.91 2.33
C ILE A 53 2.62 -5.68 2.10
N SER A 54 1.88 -5.40 1.01
CA SER A 54 0.64 -6.14 0.71
C SER A 54 0.87 -7.64 0.50
N MET A 55 1.97 -8.02 -0.17
CA MET A 55 2.32 -9.42 -0.41
C MET A 55 2.78 -10.12 0.87
N HIS A 56 3.60 -9.47 1.68
CA HIS A 56 4.08 -10.03 2.95
C HIS A 56 2.95 -10.14 3.98
N ALA A 57 2.08 -9.13 4.09
CA ALA A 57 0.91 -9.19 4.94
C ALA A 57 0.00 -10.36 4.53
N ALA A 58 -0.24 -10.55 3.23
CA ALA A 58 -1.07 -11.64 2.73
C ALA A 58 -0.43 -13.02 2.96
N ASP A 59 0.88 -13.20 2.72
CA ASP A 59 1.56 -14.48 2.99
C ASP A 59 1.60 -14.79 4.48
N ASN A 60 1.96 -13.82 5.32
CA ASN A 60 1.99 -13.99 6.77
C ASN A 60 0.60 -14.34 7.30
N ALA A 61 -0.45 -13.62 6.86
CA ALA A 61 -1.84 -13.91 7.22
C ALA A 61 -2.36 -15.27 6.72
N SER A 62 -1.80 -15.81 5.64
CA SER A 62 -2.12 -17.16 5.17
C SER A 62 -1.53 -18.26 6.05
N ARG A 63 -0.57 -17.92 6.93
CA ARG A 63 0.20 -18.84 7.78
C ARG A 63 -0.07 -18.69 9.28
N ILE A 64 -0.67 -17.60 9.73
CA ILE A 64 -1.04 -17.40 11.14
C ILE A 64 -2.00 -18.48 11.64
N GLY A 65 -2.02 -18.67 12.95
CA GLY A 65 -2.92 -19.57 13.65
C GLY A 65 -2.18 -20.66 14.42
N GLU A 66 -2.79 -21.06 15.53
CA GLU A 66 -2.27 -22.03 16.48
C GLU A 66 -3.05 -23.34 16.39
N GLY A 67 -2.33 -24.47 16.42
CA GLY A 67 -2.93 -25.79 16.39
C GLY A 67 -1.89 -26.90 16.23
N SER A 68 -2.29 -28.15 16.48
CA SER A 68 -1.45 -29.33 16.23
C SER A 68 -1.66 -29.85 14.80
N LEU A 69 -0.76 -30.71 14.30
CA LEU A 69 -0.89 -31.34 12.97
C LEU A 69 -2.19 -32.15 12.80
N LEU A 70 -2.87 -32.50 13.89
CA LEU A 70 -4.08 -33.32 13.92
C LEU A 70 -5.36 -32.48 14.10
N SER A 71 -5.25 -31.17 14.31
CA SER A 71 -6.40 -30.27 14.52
C SER A 71 -6.37 -29.11 13.54
N GLU A 72 -7.53 -28.57 13.22
CA GLU A 72 -7.63 -27.32 12.47
C GLU A 72 -7.02 -26.18 13.30
N LYS A 73 -6.18 -25.37 12.66
CA LYS A 73 -5.55 -24.20 13.26
C LYS A 73 -6.60 -23.14 13.53
N LYS A 74 -6.58 -22.60 14.74
CA LYS A 74 -7.43 -21.49 15.17
C LYS A 74 -6.68 -20.18 14.95
N ILE A 75 -7.41 -19.16 14.57
CA ILE A 75 -6.88 -17.80 14.40
C ILE A 75 -7.42 -16.93 15.52
N TYR A 76 -6.58 -16.09 16.11
CA TYR A 76 -6.99 -15.14 17.15
C TYR A 76 -6.97 -13.70 16.64
N GLU A 77 -7.74 -12.81 17.27
CA GLU A 77 -7.68 -11.37 16.99
C GLU A 77 -6.27 -10.81 17.28
N SER A 78 -5.59 -11.31 18.31
CA SER A 78 -4.19 -10.98 18.62
C SER A 78 -3.27 -11.27 17.43
N ASP A 79 -3.37 -12.44 16.80
CA ASP A 79 -2.58 -12.80 15.61
C ASP A 79 -2.76 -11.78 14.47
N ILE A 80 -3.99 -11.31 14.26
CA ILE A 80 -4.30 -10.33 13.21
C ILE A 80 -3.75 -8.95 13.58
N ASN A 81 -3.89 -8.54 14.84
CA ASN A 81 -3.32 -7.28 15.30
C ASN A 81 -1.79 -7.27 15.17
N ASP A 82 -1.13 -8.39 15.50
CA ASP A 82 0.32 -8.55 15.33
C ASP A 82 0.74 -8.45 13.86
N LEU A 83 -0.10 -8.91 12.92
CA LEU A 83 0.15 -8.69 11.49
C LEU A 83 0.11 -7.21 11.11
N PHE A 84 -0.83 -6.42 11.66
CA PHE A 84 -0.85 -4.99 11.42
C PHE A 84 0.36 -4.31 12.04
N VAL A 85 0.75 -4.67 13.27
CA VAL A 85 1.99 -4.17 13.88
C VAL A 85 3.20 -4.53 13.02
N GLY A 86 3.29 -5.77 12.53
CA GLY A 86 4.35 -6.21 11.63
C GLY A 86 4.38 -5.42 10.31
N ALA A 87 3.21 -5.13 9.73
CA ALA A 87 3.08 -4.31 8.53
C ALA A 87 3.54 -2.87 8.77
N ASP A 88 3.23 -2.27 9.93
CA ASP A 88 3.72 -0.95 10.33
C ASP A 88 5.25 -0.92 10.39
N ARG A 89 5.84 -1.90 11.09
CA ARG A 89 7.29 -2.02 11.23
C ARG A 89 7.99 -2.22 9.89
N GLN A 90 7.40 -3.01 8.99
CA GLN A 90 7.93 -3.24 7.65
C GLN A 90 7.84 -1.99 6.77
N ALA A 91 6.75 -1.23 6.87
CA ALA A 91 6.58 0.03 6.15
C ALA A 91 7.62 1.07 6.57
N GLY A 92 7.84 1.15 7.88
CA GLY A 92 8.73 2.12 8.51
C GLY A 92 8.21 3.56 8.39
N LYS A 93 8.89 4.45 9.12
CA LYS A 93 8.50 5.87 9.23
C LYS A 93 8.51 6.64 7.91
N TYR A 94 9.22 6.14 6.89
CA TYR A 94 9.27 6.80 5.59
C TYR A 94 7.94 6.70 4.84
N ILE A 95 7.26 5.55 4.94
CA ILE A 95 5.97 5.33 4.31
C ILE A 95 4.84 5.76 5.25
N ASP A 96 4.97 5.42 6.53
CA ASP A 96 3.93 5.64 7.54
C ASP A 96 2.55 5.16 7.06
N ILE A 97 2.50 3.84 6.81
CA ILE A 97 1.43 3.20 6.03
C ILE A 97 0.05 3.36 6.65
N PHE A 98 -0.02 3.51 7.97
CA PHE A 98 -1.27 3.70 8.69
C PHE A 98 -1.62 5.15 8.94
N GLU A 99 -0.68 6.09 8.82
CA GLU A 99 -1.01 7.52 8.81
C GLU A 99 -1.61 7.94 7.47
N HIS A 100 -0.99 7.52 6.38
CA HIS A 100 -1.34 7.95 5.02
C HIS A 100 -2.07 6.89 4.19
N GLY A 101 -2.34 5.73 4.77
CA GLY A 101 -2.95 4.61 4.06
C GLY A 101 -3.98 3.83 4.86
N ARG A 102 -4.52 2.82 4.19
CA ARG A 102 -5.50 1.86 4.70
C ARG A 102 -5.10 0.48 4.23
N VAL A 103 -4.84 -0.42 5.17
CA VAL A 103 -4.62 -1.86 4.90
C VAL A 103 -5.91 -2.59 5.27
N ILE A 104 -6.39 -3.42 4.35
CA ILE A 104 -7.59 -4.23 4.49
C ILE A 104 -7.20 -5.68 4.26
N ILE A 105 -7.41 -6.53 5.26
CA ILE A 105 -7.17 -7.97 5.18
C ILE A 105 -8.53 -8.66 5.17
N SER A 106 -8.80 -9.45 4.14
CA SER A 106 -10.06 -10.17 3.94
C SER A 106 -9.80 -11.67 3.81
N SER A 107 -10.65 -12.49 4.43
CA SER A 107 -10.73 -13.94 4.12
C SER A 107 -11.82 -14.19 3.10
N LEU A 108 -11.40 -14.56 1.89
CA LEU A 108 -12.27 -14.98 0.82
C LEU A 108 -12.54 -16.49 0.94
N GLU A 109 -13.81 -16.86 0.91
CA GLU A 109 -14.25 -18.25 1.02
C GLU A 109 -15.39 -18.52 0.01
N LYS A 110 -15.62 -19.80 -0.28
CA LYS A 110 -16.75 -20.22 -1.11
C LYS A 110 -18.01 -20.38 -0.26
N HIS A 111 -19.11 -19.80 -0.73
CA HIS A 111 -20.42 -19.93 -0.09
C HIS A 111 -21.15 -21.18 -0.59
N SER A 112 -22.20 -21.59 0.13
CA SER A 112 -23.00 -22.77 -0.21
C SER A 112 -23.75 -22.65 -1.55
N ASP A 113 -23.95 -21.44 -2.07
CA ASP A 113 -24.56 -21.16 -3.38
C ASP A 113 -23.59 -21.33 -4.56
N GLY A 114 -22.31 -21.64 -4.28
CA GLY A 114 -21.25 -21.79 -5.29
C GLY A 114 -20.50 -20.49 -5.59
N GLY A 115 -21.01 -19.34 -5.16
CA GLY A 115 -20.35 -18.04 -5.28
C GLY A 115 -19.31 -17.80 -4.19
N GLN A 116 -18.55 -16.72 -4.33
CA GLN A 116 -17.53 -16.32 -3.36
C GLN A 116 -18.08 -15.28 -2.37
N TYR A 117 -17.50 -15.23 -1.17
CA TYR A 117 -17.85 -14.25 -0.14
C TYR A 117 -16.68 -13.93 0.79
N ILE A 118 -16.71 -12.74 1.39
CA ILE A 118 -15.73 -12.36 2.41
C ILE A 118 -16.27 -12.86 3.76
N LYS A 119 -15.64 -13.86 4.35
CA LYS A 119 -16.06 -14.40 5.66
C LYS A 119 -15.86 -13.37 6.76
N TRP A 120 -14.66 -12.80 6.82
CA TRP A 120 -14.27 -11.78 7.77
C TRP A 120 -13.33 -10.78 7.11
N GLN A 121 -13.30 -9.58 7.66
CA GLN A 121 -12.41 -8.51 7.20
C GLN A 121 -11.91 -7.73 8.41
N ARG A 122 -10.64 -7.36 8.37
CA ARG A 122 -9.97 -6.53 9.39
C ARG A 122 -9.24 -5.40 8.69
N CYS A 123 -9.30 -4.20 9.25
CA CYS A 123 -8.72 -3.03 8.62
C CYS A 123 -7.95 -2.17 9.63
N LYS A 124 -6.89 -1.53 9.14
CA LYS A 124 -6.10 -0.58 9.93
C LYS A 124 -5.59 0.56 9.05
N GLY A 125 -5.47 1.75 9.63
CA GLY A 125 -5.01 2.97 8.97
C GLY A 125 -6.05 4.10 8.97
N LYS A 126 -5.57 5.34 9.04
CA LYS A 126 -6.36 6.57 9.17
C LYS A 126 -7.00 7.01 7.86
N LYS A 127 -6.50 6.55 6.71
CA LYS A 127 -7.10 6.88 5.42
C LYS A 127 -8.53 6.33 5.32
N VAL A 128 -9.47 7.21 4.97
CA VAL A 128 -10.86 6.82 4.73
C VAL A 128 -10.96 6.12 3.38
N HIS A 129 -10.84 4.79 3.39
CA HIS A 129 -10.97 3.93 2.22
C HIS A 129 -11.74 2.67 2.58
N GLN A 130 -12.73 2.35 1.76
CA GLN A 130 -13.55 1.14 1.89
C GLN A 130 -13.03 0.05 0.95
N SER A 131 -13.26 -1.22 1.30
CA SER A 131 -12.87 -2.36 0.46
C SER A 131 -13.47 -2.23 -0.94
N SER A 132 -12.64 -2.42 -1.97
CA SER A 132 -13.08 -2.39 -3.37
C SER A 132 -13.96 -3.59 -3.74
N TYR A 133 -14.05 -4.60 -2.85
CA TYR A 133 -14.64 -5.91 -3.12
C TYR A 133 -15.86 -6.22 -2.24
N GLY A 134 -16.36 -5.22 -1.50
CA GLY A 134 -17.51 -5.35 -0.63
C GLY A 134 -17.14 -5.59 0.84
N THR A 135 -18.17 -5.87 1.63
CA THR A 135 -18.08 -6.04 3.09
C THR A 135 -18.13 -7.51 3.51
N ALA A 136 -17.59 -7.80 4.70
CA ALA A 136 -17.64 -9.13 5.30
C ALA A 136 -19.07 -9.59 5.61
N GLY A 137 -19.27 -10.91 5.56
CA GLY A 137 -20.50 -11.59 5.92
C GLY A 137 -21.05 -12.47 4.80
N ALA A 138 -21.51 -13.67 5.15
CA ALA A 138 -22.12 -14.61 4.22
C ALA A 138 -23.39 -14.05 3.55
N ASN A 139 -24.12 -13.16 4.20
CA ASN A 139 -25.32 -12.53 3.66
C ASN A 139 -25.09 -11.10 3.16
N SER A 140 -23.83 -10.68 2.97
CA SER A 140 -23.54 -9.34 2.46
C SER A 140 -24.04 -9.20 1.02
N ALA A 141 -24.84 -8.16 0.75
CA ALA A 141 -25.33 -7.86 -0.58
C ALA A 141 -24.22 -7.44 -1.56
N SER A 142 -23.05 -7.05 -1.03
CA SER A 142 -21.89 -6.59 -1.81
C SER A 142 -20.84 -7.69 -2.03
N ARG A 143 -21.19 -8.96 -1.78
CA ARG A 143 -20.25 -10.08 -1.87
C ARG A 143 -19.55 -10.15 -3.24
N PRO A 144 -18.25 -10.46 -3.28
CA PRO A 144 -17.50 -10.59 -4.53
C PRO A 144 -17.79 -11.96 -5.17
N VAL A 145 -19.02 -12.22 -5.60
CA VAL A 145 -19.50 -13.56 -6.05
C VAL A 145 -18.61 -14.25 -7.09
N ASN A 146 -17.93 -13.46 -7.94
CA ASN A 146 -17.04 -13.91 -9.01
C ASN A 146 -15.54 -13.92 -8.61
N GLY A 147 -15.23 -13.80 -7.32
CA GLY A 147 -13.86 -13.68 -6.80
C GLY A 147 -13.39 -12.23 -6.64
N MET A 148 -12.21 -12.08 -6.02
CA MET A 148 -11.57 -10.79 -5.73
C MET A 148 -10.35 -10.57 -6.61
N GLY A 149 -10.07 -9.33 -6.99
CA GLY A 149 -8.96 -8.97 -7.88
C GLY A 149 -9.41 -8.16 -9.11
N PRO A 150 -8.47 -7.66 -9.91
CA PRO A 150 -8.78 -6.94 -11.13
C PRO A 150 -9.42 -7.86 -12.18
N THR A 151 -10.14 -7.27 -13.13
CA THR A 151 -10.72 -8.00 -14.27
C THR A 151 -9.62 -8.78 -15.02
N GLY A 152 -9.85 -10.07 -15.24
CA GLY A 152 -8.88 -10.98 -15.90
C GLY A 152 -7.86 -11.65 -14.97
N ALA A 153 -7.76 -11.23 -13.69
CA ALA A 153 -6.89 -11.86 -12.70
C ALA A 153 -7.58 -11.95 -11.33
N LYS A 154 -8.82 -12.44 -11.33
CA LYS A 154 -9.58 -12.69 -10.11
C LYS A 154 -9.12 -13.98 -9.45
N VAL A 155 -9.06 -13.95 -8.13
CA VAL A 155 -8.78 -15.10 -7.27
C VAL A 155 -10.08 -15.58 -6.63
N THR A 156 -10.23 -16.89 -6.56
CA THR A 156 -11.38 -17.57 -5.96
C THR A 156 -10.87 -18.60 -4.96
N ALA A 157 -11.56 -18.72 -3.83
CA ALA A 157 -11.26 -19.75 -2.85
C ALA A 157 -11.80 -21.12 -3.28
N PRO A 158 -11.00 -22.19 -3.14
CA PRO A 158 -11.48 -23.56 -3.27
C PRO A 158 -12.47 -23.94 -2.16
N ASP A 159 -13.20 -25.03 -2.38
CA ASP A 159 -14.17 -25.57 -1.42
C ASP A 159 -13.46 -26.01 -0.14
N GLY A 160 -13.98 -25.57 1.01
CA GLY A 160 -13.40 -25.88 2.33
C GLY A 160 -12.04 -25.22 2.60
N GLN A 161 -11.62 -24.25 1.77
CA GLN A 161 -10.41 -23.47 1.94
C GLN A 161 -10.70 -21.98 1.89
N ALA A 162 -9.71 -21.18 2.30
CA ALA A 162 -9.78 -19.74 2.27
C ALA A 162 -8.59 -19.15 1.50
N VAL A 163 -8.80 -17.97 0.92
CA VAL A 163 -7.76 -17.12 0.35
C VAL A 163 -7.69 -15.85 1.15
N ILE A 164 -6.51 -15.54 1.68
CA ILE A 164 -6.30 -14.24 2.28
C ILE A 164 -6.02 -13.24 1.18
N PHE A 165 -6.86 -12.21 1.11
CA PHE A 165 -6.76 -11.12 0.17
C PHE A 165 -6.49 -9.82 0.92
N VAL A 166 -5.36 -9.19 0.63
CA VAL A 166 -4.97 -7.90 1.21
C VAL A 166 -5.08 -6.82 0.16
N GLU A 167 -5.79 -5.74 0.48
CA GLU A 167 -5.85 -4.51 -0.28
C GLU A 167 -5.20 -3.39 0.52
N ILE A 168 -4.28 -2.65 -0.11
CA ILE A 168 -3.73 -1.44 0.48
C ILE A 168 -4.06 -0.26 -0.42
N SER A 169 -4.61 0.79 0.18
CA SER A 169 -4.83 2.09 -0.46
C SER A 169 -3.98 3.12 0.28
N TYR A 170 -3.01 3.72 -0.39
CA TYR A 170 -2.03 4.63 0.20
C TYR A 170 -2.05 5.98 -0.52
N ASP A 171 -2.10 7.07 0.22
CA ASP A 171 -1.97 8.42 -0.33
C ASP A 171 -0.49 8.79 -0.45
N TYR A 172 -0.07 8.91 -1.70
CA TYR A 172 1.32 9.15 -2.04
C TYR A 172 1.79 10.50 -1.50
N GLN A 173 2.90 10.49 -0.76
CA GLN A 173 3.56 11.69 -0.23
C GLN A 173 4.70 12.11 -1.18
N PRO A 174 4.57 13.25 -1.90
CA PRO A 174 5.62 13.72 -2.81
C PRO A 174 6.91 14.09 -2.07
N LEU A 175 8.06 13.89 -2.71
CA LEU A 175 9.34 14.34 -2.15
C LEU A 175 9.56 15.84 -2.37
N ILE A 176 9.16 16.33 -3.54
CA ILE A 176 9.48 17.69 -3.99
C ILE A 176 8.21 18.49 -4.16
N SER A 177 7.30 18.02 -5.02
CA SER A 177 6.03 18.71 -5.28
C SER A 177 5.01 17.78 -5.92
N SER A 178 3.75 18.00 -5.54
CA SER A 178 2.58 17.35 -6.14
C SER A 178 2.35 17.74 -7.62
N THR A 179 3.05 18.74 -8.14
CA THR A 179 2.98 19.17 -9.55
C THR A 179 3.77 18.26 -10.49
N PHE A 180 4.84 17.61 -10.01
CA PHE A 180 5.69 16.74 -10.83
C PHE A 180 5.11 15.33 -11.04
N THR A 181 4.03 14.98 -10.35
CA THR A 181 3.35 13.69 -10.52
C THR A 181 1.83 13.81 -10.38
N SER A 182 1.10 13.13 -11.26
CA SER A 182 -0.35 12.96 -11.16
C SER A 182 -0.76 11.81 -10.22
N THR A 183 0.20 11.02 -9.74
CA THR A 183 -0.09 9.92 -8.81
C THR A 183 -0.49 10.48 -7.46
N ARG A 184 -1.75 10.28 -7.08
CA ARG A 184 -2.30 10.68 -5.78
C ARG A 184 -2.47 9.50 -4.84
N THR A 185 -2.99 8.40 -5.36
CA THR A 185 -3.24 7.19 -4.59
C THR A 185 -2.55 6.00 -5.26
N ILE A 186 -1.87 5.21 -4.45
CA ILE A 186 -1.28 3.94 -4.82
C ILE A 186 -2.15 2.84 -4.22
N THR A 187 -2.70 1.99 -5.08
CA THR A 187 -3.44 0.79 -4.65
C THR A 187 -2.67 -0.46 -5.02
N THR A 188 -2.40 -1.31 -4.03
CA THR A 188 -1.73 -2.60 -4.21
C THR A 188 -2.59 -3.72 -3.61
N ARG A 189 -2.33 -4.94 -4.08
CA ARG A 189 -3.13 -6.11 -3.72
C ARG A 189 -2.19 -7.30 -3.59
N GLY A 190 -2.43 -8.12 -2.57
CA GLY A 190 -1.75 -9.40 -2.37
C GLY A 190 -2.76 -10.48 -2.07
N ALA A 191 -2.57 -11.69 -2.61
CA ALA A 191 -3.47 -12.81 -2.36
C ALA A 191 -2.69 -14.12 -2.19
N PHE A 192 -2.99 -14.86 -1.13
CA PHE A 192 -2.39 -16.17 -0.87
C PHE A 192 -3.44 -17.15 -0.33
N ASN A 193 -3.40 -18.38 -0.82
CA ASN A 193 -4.21 -19.47 -0.27
C ASN A 193 -3.73 -19.77 1.16
N VAL A 194 -4.68 -19.98 2.07
CA VAL A 194 -4.37 -20.52 3.40
C VAL A 194 -3.78 -21.92 3.20
N ARG A 195 -2.57 -22.13 3.72
CA ARG A 195 -1.78 -23.34 3.43
C ARG A 195 -2.09 -24.50 4.38
N ASP A 196 -2.43 -24.17 5.62
CA ASP A 196 -2.72 -25.15 6.66
C ASP A 196 -4.22 -25.42 6.77
N ARG A 197 -4.60 -26.59 7.31
CA ARG A 197 -5.99 -26.81 7.72
C ARG A 197 -6.33 -25.81 8.82
N ARG A 198 -7.21 -24.88 8.51
CA ARG A 198 -7.63 -23.78 9.38
C ARG A 198 -9.11 -23.92 9.69
N ASP A 199 -9.48 -23.59 10.91
CA ASP A 199 -10.88 -23.48 11.32
C ASP A 199 -11.47 -22.22 10.66
N LEU A 200 -12.44 -22.41 9.76
CA LEU A 200 -13.11 -21.34 9.02
C LEU A 200 -14.43 -20.91 9.66
N THR A 201 -14.75 -21.45 10.84
CA THR A 201 -16.02 -21.16 11.52
C THR A 201 -16.04 -19.75 12.10
N GLN A 202 -14.96 -19.34 12.78
CA GLN A 202 -14.84 -18.07 13.50
C GLN A 202 -13.38 -17.61 13.70
N ILE A 203 -13.22 -16.35 14.12
CA ILE A 203 -11.98 -15.84 14.72
C ILE A 203 -12.15 -15.89 16.24
N TYR A 204 -11.13 -16.37 16.92
CA TYR A 204 -11.12 -16.56 18.37
C TYR A 204 -10.56 -15.33 19.09
N ASN A 205 -10.83 -15.23 20.38
CA ASN A 205 -10.26 -14.24 21.28
C ASN A 205 -9.48 -14.97 22.36
N GLN A 206 -8.21 -14.60 22.58
CA GLN A 206 -7.32 -15.29 23.49
C GLN A 206 -7.55 -14.86 24.94
N THR A 207 -7.81 -13.57 25.17
CA THR A 207 -8.05 -13.00 26.50
C THR A 207 -9.52 -12.78 26.84
N GLY A 208 -10.40 -12.87 25.84
CA GLY A 208 -11.82 -12.54 25.93
C GLY A 208 -12.14 -11.06 25.61
N SER A 209 -11.12 -10.20 25.51
CA SER A 209 -11.27 -8.77 25.21
C SER A 209 -10.23 -8.24 24.21
N ASP A 210 -9.58 -9.12 23.44
CA ASP A 210 -8.63 -8.72 22.40
C ASP A 210 -9.25 -7.68 21.44
N PRO A 211 -8.55 -6.57 21.13
CA PRO A 211 -9.07 -5.54 20.23
C PRO A 211 -9.40 -6.09 18.85
N VAL A 212 -10.55 -5.71 18.31
CA VAL A 212 -10.95 -6.09 16.94
C VAL A 212 -10.68 -4.92 16.00
N ALA A 213 -9.82 -5.13 14.99
CA ALA A 213 -9.51 -4.15 13.96
C ALA A 213 -10.67 -3.93 12.97
N ASN A 214 -11.73 -3.28 13.46
CA ASN A 214 -12.99 -3.06 12.73
C ASN A 214 -12.79 -2.10 11.54
N CYS A 215 -13.39 -2.45 10.40
CA CYS A 215 -13.27 -1.66 9.18
C CYS A 215 -14.02 -0.32 9.18
N ASN A 216 -14.82 -0.05 10.21
CA ASN A 216 -15.45 1.24 10.45
C ASN A 216 -14.60 2.18 11.32
N VAL A 217 -13.50 1.69 11.88
CA VAL A 217 -12.55 2.49 12.69
C VAL A 217 -11.37 2.89 11.80
N TYR A 218 -10.94 4.15 11.87
CA TYR A 218 -9.86 4.73 11.06
C TYR A 218 -8.73 5.21 11.95
N ASP A 219 -7.92 4.27 12.44
CA ASP A 219 -6.86 4.52 13.40
C ASP A 219 -5.54 3.86 12.97
N GLY A 220 -4.43 4.38 13.51
CA GLY A 220 -3.10 3.83 13.33
C GLY A 220 -2.75 2.75 14.35
N VAL A 221 -1.57 2.15 14.22
CA VAL A 221 -0.98 1.28 15.24
C VAL A 221 -0.29 2.21 16.25
N ASN A 222 -0.88 2.37 17.43
CA ASN A 222 -0.27 3.05 18.57
C ASN A 222 0.43 2.04 19.48
#